data_AF-A0A8J2I3V7-F1
#
_entry.id   AF-A0A8J2I3V7-F1
#
_cell.length_a   1.000
_cell.length_b   1.000
_cell.length_c   1.000
_cell.angle_alpha   90.00
_cell.angle_beta   90.00
_cell.angle_gamma   90.00
#
_symmetry.space_group_name_H-M   'P 1'
#
loop_
_entity.id
_entity.type
_entity.pdbx_description
1 polymer ?
#
loop_
_entity_poly.entity_id
_entity_poly.type
_entity_poly.pdbx_seq_one_letter_code
_entity_poly.pdbx_strand_id
1 'polypeptide(L)'
;MSQVVRQAQWEAEAASSGHYDKIMVQNLEVVVSAGKDVWGREKKQRALVSVTLTLGKQFTSASSTDSVDDSTVHYGTLSKAIQARFKDETMTWMSTAALSTAVSKCVRDVAGSTDIYAVETNVCYLKGSMFGEGAGHITSRIEKSGTSSSVLYLRNVRIPCLIGVNSNERLQKQPVVLNIWVDNVDDSRVEDYPRLETLLFELISESTFQTIESLLAWLVEELRQKFFTQDVDQNAWIKLRISKPHAVPFADAPAVEITRPVRLN
;
A
#
# COMPACT_ATOMS: atom_id res chain seq x y z
N MET A 1 13.25 8.94 19.25
CA MET A 1 12.15 7.95 19.44
C MET A 1 11.58 7.67 18.06
N SER A 2 11.46 6.42 17.64
CA SER A 2 10.85 6.08 16.35
C SER A 2 9.38 6.48 16.36
N GLN A 3 8.98 7.40 15.48
CA GLN A 3 7.60 7.88 15.37
C GLN A 3 6.96 7.26 14.13
N VAL A 4 5.77 6.67 14.30
CA VAL A 4 4.92 6.26 13.17
C VAL A 4 4.04 7.45 12.79
N VAL A 5 4.08 7.85 11.53
CA VAL A 5 3.34 8.99 10.96
C VAL A 5 2.62 8.57 9.69
N ARG A 6 1.63 9.37 9.29
CA ARG A 6 0.92 9.17 8.01
C ARG A 6 1.91 9.25 6.85
N GLN A 7 1.66 8.50 5.79
CA GLN A 7 2.49 8.48 4.59
C GLN A 7 2.72 9.87 4.02
N ALA A 8 1.68 10.72 3.93
CA ALA A 8 1.84 12.08 3.42
C ALA A 8 2.77 12.96 4.28
N GLN A 9 2.81 12.72 5.60
CA GLN A 9 3.73 13.43 6.49
C GLN A 9 5.17 12.91 6.34
N TRP A 10 5.32 11.59 6.20
CA TRP A 10 6.62 10.98 5.90
C TRP A 10 7.17 11.48 4.56
N GLU A 11 6.34 11.55 3.52
CA GLU A 11 6.71 12.06 2.20
C GLU A 11 7.13 13.53 2.26
N ALA A 12 6.45 14.35 3.07
CA ALA A 12 6.83 15.75 3.27
C ALA A 12 8.19 15.90 3.97
N GLU A 13 8.49 15.05 4.98
CA GLU A 13 9.80 15.00 5.63
C GLU A 13 10.89 14.58 4.62
N ALA A 14 10.65 13.50 3.87
CA ALA A 14 11.57 13.01 2.86
C ALA A 14 11.83 14.04 1.75
N ALA A 15 10.80 14.75 1.27
CA ALA A 15 10.92 15.80 0.27
C ALA A 15 11.69 17.04 0.78
N SER A 16 11.63 17.30 2.08
CA SER A 16 12.32 18.44 2.72
C SER A 16 13.73 18.09 3.19
N SER A 17 14.20 16.87 2.94
CA SER A 17 15.42 16.33 3.53
C SER A 17 16.72 16.80 2.85
N GLY A 18 16.65 17.28 1.61
CA GLY A 18 17.83 17.54 0.78
C GLY A 18 18.39 16.29 0.07
N HIS A 19 17.79 15.10 0.29
CA HIS A 19 18.19 13.84 -0.34
C HIS A 19 17.21 13.43 -1.43
N TYR A 20 17.66 13.41 -2.68
CA TYR A 20 16.77 13.27 -3.85
C TYR A 20 17.11 12.08 -4.75
N ASP A 21 18.36 11.62 -4.71
CA ASP A 21 18.81 10.50 -5.54
C ASP A 21 18.21 9.20 -5.01
N LYS A 22 17.46 8.52 -5.86
CA LYS A 22 16.74 7.28 -5.53
C LYS A 22 17.16 6.15 -6.45
N ILE A 23 17.29 4.96 -5.88
CA ILE A 23 17.44 3.70 -6.62
C ILE A 23 16.20 2.86 -6.35
N MET A 24 15.62 2.29 -7.40
CA MET A 24 14.35 1.58 -7.32
C MET A 24 14.44 0.22 -8.00
N VAL A 25 13.80 -0.76 -7.38
CA VAL A 25 13.44 -2.03 -8.00
C VAL A 25 11.92 -2.11 -7.93
N GLN A 26 11.25 -2.19 -9.09
CA GLN A 26 9.79 -2.09 -9.16
C GLN A 26 9.18 -3.42 -9.56
N ASN A 27 8.15 -3.82 -8.81
CA ASN A 27 7.33 -5.01 -9.07
C ASN A 27 8.16 -6.29 -9.29
N LEU A 28 9.21 -6.48 -8.50
CA LEU A 28 10.01 -7.70 -8.52
C LEU A 28 9.13 -8.86 -8.05
N GLU A 29 8.95 -9.84 -8.91
CA GLU A 29 8.14 -11.00 -8.59
C GLU A 29 8.92 -11.98 -7.70
N VAL A 30 8.29 -12.39 -6.61
CA VAL A 30 8.76 -13.40 -5.68
C VAL A 30 7.63 -14.34 -5.29
N VAL A 31 7.97 -15.57 -4.86
CA VAL A 31 7.01 -16.52 -4.29
C VAL A 31 7.24 -16.57 -2.78
N VAL A 32 6.21 -16.30 -1.99
CA VAL A 32 6.35 -16.04 -0.55
C VAL A 32 5.35 -16.86 0.28
N SER A 33 5.77 -17.22 1.49
CA SER A 33 4.92 -17.79 2.55
C SER A 33 4.42 -16.66 3.46
N ALA A 34 3.63 -15.74 2.90
CA ALA A 34 3.10 -14.56 3.59
C ALA A 34 1.80 -14.09 2.94
N GLY A 35 1.00 -13.34 3.71
CA GLY A 35 -0.27 -12.77 3.27
C GLY A 35 -1.36 -13.80 2.97
N LYS A 36 -2.62 -13.42 3.08
CA LYS A 36 -3.75 -14.27 2.75
C LYS A 36 -4.14 -14.21 1.27
N ASP A 37 -4.72 -15.28 0.73
CA ASP A 37 -5.38 -15.24 -0.57
C ASP A 37 -6.78 -14.57 -0.48
N VAL A 38 -7.48 -14.48 -1.61
CA VAL A 38 -8.84 -13.94 -1.73
C VAL A 38 -9.87 -14.64 -0.85
N TRP A 39 -9.57 -15.82 -0.32
CA TRP A 39 -10.44 -16.58 0.58
C TRP A 39 -9.99 -16.49 2.04
N GLY A 40 -9.01 -15.64 2.35
CA GLY A 40 -8.46 -15.48 3.69
C GLY A 40 -7.49 -16.59 4.12
N ARG A 41 -7.02 -17.45 3.19
CA ARG A 41 -6.19 -18.61 3.52
C ARG A 41 -4.71 -18.28 3.45
N GLU A 42 -3.93 -18.89 4.34
CA GLU A 42 -2.48 -18.87 4.29
C GLU A 42 -1.99 -19.87 3.24
N LYS A 43 -1.72 -19.38 2.03
CA LYS A 43 -1.21 -20.18 0.91
C LYS A 43 -0.01 -19.51 0.29
N LYS A 44 1.05 -20.30 0.04
CA LYS A 44 2.22 -19.86 -0.72
C LYS A 44 1.77 -19.25 -2.06
N GLN A 45 2.19 -18.02 -2.32
CA GLN A 45 1.66 -17.22 -3.43
C GLN A 45 2.72 -16.31 -4.05
N ARG A 46 2.42 -15.80 -5.24
CA ARG A 46 3.23 -14.77 -5.90
C ARG A 46 2.92 -13.41 -5.28
N ALA A 47 3.95 -12.64 -5.01
CA ALA A 47 3.86 -11.25 -4.60
C ALA A 47 4.76 -10.38 -5.49
N LEU A 48 4.34 -9.14 -5.71
CA LEU A 48 5.17 -8.11 -6.31
C LEU A 48 5.80 -7.29 -5.19
N VAL A 49 7.12 -7.25 -5.13
CA VAL A 49 7.89 -6.46 -4.18
C VAL A 49 8.51 -5.29 -4.92
N SER A 50 8.16 -4.06 -4.51
CA SER A 50 8.87 -2.86 -4.94
C SER A 50 9.67 -2.30 -3.78
N VAL A 51 10.85 -1.77 -4.08
CA VAL A 51 11.75 -1.13 -3.12
C VAL A 51 12.25 0.17 -3.71
N THR A 52 12.22 1.22 -2.90
CA THR A 52 12.85 2.50 -3.18
C THR A 52 13.84 2.80 -2.06
N LEU A 53 15.10 3.05 -2.39
CA LEU A 53 16.08 3.57 -1.45
C LEU A 53 16.45 4.99 -1.85
N THR A 54 16.42 5.90 -0.88
CA THR A 54 16.89 7.28 -1.04
C THR A 54 18.29 7.35 -0.48
N LEU A 55 19.25 7.77 -1.30
CA LEU A 55 20.65 7.85 -0.91
C LEU A 55 20.90 9.05 0.02
N GLY A 56 21.74 8.88 1.03
CA GLY A 56 22.20 9.96 1.90
C GLY A 56 23.18 10.91 1.21
N LYS A 57 23.76 10.50 0.08
CA LYS A 57 24.59 11.34 -0.78
C LYS A 57 24.20 11.10 -2.23
N GLN A 58 24.48 12.07 -3.09
CA GLN A 58 24.31 11.88 -4.52
C GLN A 58 25.23 10.78 -5.06
N PHE A 59 24.82 10.07 -6.11
CA PHE A 59 25.64 9.04 -6.75
C PHE A 59 26.73 9.63 -7.69
N THR A 60 27.31 10.78 -7.31
CA THR A 60 28.15 11.62 -8.18
C THR A 60 29.40 10.91 -8.69
N SER A 61 30.04 10.05 -7.89
CA SER A 61 31.23 9.31 -8.37
C SER A 61 30.84 8.20 -9.34
N ALA A 62 29.79 7.43 -9.05
CA ALA A 62 29.25 6.44 -9.98
C ALA A 62 28.87 7.06 -11.33
N SER A 63 28.22 8.23 -11.34
CA SER A 63 27.84 8.91 -12.58
C SER A 63 29.01 9.54 -13.34
N SER A 64 29.98 10.13 -12.63
CA SER A 64 31.14 10.76 -13.29
C SER A 64 32.16 9.76 -13.83
N THR A 65 32.22 8.55 -13.25
CA THR A 65 33.17 7.51 -13.66
C THR A 65 32.54 6.41 -14.51
N ASP A 66 31.23 6.46 -14.73
CA ASP A 66 30.44 5.41 -15.38
C ASP A 66 30.72 4.02 -14.76
N SER A 67 30.68 3.96 -13.42
CA SER A 67 31.01 2.74 -12.66
C SER A 67 30.06 2.51 -11.50
N VAL A 68 29.98 1.26 -11.05
CA VAL A 68 29.21 0.88 -9.86
C VAL A 68 30.15 0.84 -8.67
N ASP A 69 30.23 1.95 -7.94
CA ASP A 69 31.04 2.13 -6.74
C ASP A 69 30.18 2.33 -5.48
N ASP A 70 30.82 2.66 -4.35
CA ASP A 70 30.17 2.83 -3.03
C ASP A 70 29.30 4.11 -2.94
N SER A 71 29.19 4.92 -4.00
CA SER A 71 28.24 6.04 -4.05
C SER A 71 26.87 5.65 -4.57
N THR A 72 26.70 4.41 -5.03
CA THR A 72 25.45 3.86 -5.55
C THR A 72 25.14 2.50 -4.93
N VAL A 73 24.02 1.90 -5.33
CA VAL A 73 23.63 0.54 -4.95
C VAL A 73 23.28 -0.23 -6.20
N HIS A 74 23.92 -1.38 -6.39
CA HIS A 74 23.69 -2.20 -7.57
C HIS A 74 22.29 -2.86 -7.53
N TYR A 75 21.32 -2.29 -8.26
CA TYR A 75 19.94 -2.80 -8.30
C TYR A 75 19.83 -4.26 -8.77
N GLY A 76 20.71 -4.72 -9.66
CA GLY A 76 20.79 -6.12 -10.07
C GLY A 76 21.29 -7.09 -8.98
N THR A 77 22.15 -6.64 -8.05
CA THR A 77 22.56 -7.42 -6.87
C THR A 77 21.43 -7.41 -5.84
N LEU A 78 20.79 -6.24 -5.65
CA LEU A 78 19.64 -6.10 -4.77
C LEU A 78 18.47 -7.02 -5.17
N SER A 79 18.10 -7.04 -6.45
CA SER A 79 17.01 -7.90 -6.93
C SER A 79 17.33 -9.39 -6.74
N LYS A 80 18.55 -9.82 -7.03
CA LYS A 80 19.02 -11.19 -6.78
C LYS A 80 19.02 -11.54 -5.29
N ALA A 81 19.43 -10.61 -4.42
CA ALA A 81 19.41 -10.81 -2.97
C ALA A 81 17.98 -10.99 -2.44
N ILE A 82 17.04 -10.14 -2.88
CA ILE A 82 15.62 -10.25 -2.51
C ILE A 82 15.03 -11.58 -3.02
N GLN A 83 15.28 -11.95 -4.27
CA GLN A 83 14.80 -13.23 -4.82
C GLN A 83 15.39 -14.43 -4.06
N ALA A 84 16.69 -14.41 -3.78
CA ALA A 84 17.36 -15.47 -3.02
C ALA A 84 16.77 -15.62 -1.61
N ARG A 85 16.46 -14.50 -0.94
CA ARG A 85 15.87 -14.49 0.41
C ARG A 85 14.54 -15.23 0.50
N PHE A 86 13.75 -15.24 -0.57
CA PHE A 86 12.41 -15.86 -0.63
C PHE A 86 12.36 -17.13 -1.49
N LYS A 87 13.52 -17.64 -1.95
CA LYS A 87 13.59 -18.86 -2.76
C LYS A 87 13.41 -20.13 -1.93
N ASP A 88 13.73 -20.08 -0.64
CA ASP A 88 13.65 -21.22 0.28
C ASP A 88 12.20 -21.72 0.43
N GLU A 89 11.95 -22.97 0.03
CA GLU A 89 10.63 -23.58 0.09
C GLU A 89 10.23 -24.00 1.50
N THR A 90 11.18 -24.10 2.42
CA THR A 90 10.96 -24.47 3.83
C THR A 90 10.62 -23.28 4.72
N MET A 91 10.61 -22.07 4.15
CA MET A 91 10.38 -20.85 4.90
C MET A 91 9.01 -20.88 5.59
N THR A 92 9.03 -20.71 6.91
CA THR A 92 7.82 -20.63 7.72
C THR A 92 6.98 -19.43 7.32
N TRP A 93 5.68 -19.54 7.59
CA TRP A 93 4.77 -18.43 7.37
C TRP A 93 5.20 -17.18 8.16
N MET A 94 5.10 -16.02 7.53
CA MET A 94 5.44 -14.73 8.16
C MET A 94 4.39 -13.66 7.86
N SER A 95 4.31 -12.66 8.73
CA SER A 95 3.49 -11.47 8.46
C SER A 95 4.08 -10.65 7.32
N THR A 96 3.24 -9.86 6.68
CA THR A 96 3.63 -8.94 5.62
C THR A 96 4.57 -7.87 6.16
N ALA A 97 4.38 -7.41 7.39
CA ALA A 97 5.31 -6.49 8.06
C ALA A 97 6.71 -7.12 8.25
N ALA A 98 6.78 -8.41 8.62
CA ALA A 98 8.04 -9.15 8.72
C ALA A 98 8.69 -9.35 7.33
N LEU A 99 7.89 -9.57 6.29
CA LEU A 99 8.35 -9.65 4.91
C LEU A 99 8.96 -8.32 4.45
N SER A 100 8.29 -7.20 4.67
CA SER A 100 8.79 -5.84 4.41
C SER A 100 10.09 -5.57 5.17
N THR A 101 10.17 -6.01 6.43
CA THR A 101 11.40 -5.91 7.24
C THR A 101 12.54 -6.74 6.65
N ALA A 102 12.28 -7.95 6.18
CA ALA A 102 13.27 -8.80 5.53
C ALA A 102 13.78 -8.19 4.21
N VAL A 103 12.89 -7.58 3.42
CA VAL A 103 13.25 -6.84 2.21
C VAL A 103 14.13 -5.64 2.54
N SER A 104 13.74 -4.82 3.53
CA SER A 104 14.56 -3.68 4.00
C SER A 104 15.92 -4.13 4.54
N LYS A 105 16.00 -5.31 5.16
CA LYS A 105 17.28 -5.91 5.56
C LYS A 105 18.15 -6.23 4.34
N CYS A 106 17.61 -6.84 3.28
CA CYS A 106 18.35 -7.07 2.03
C CYS A 106 18.89 -5.77 1.43
N VAL A 107 18.13 -4.67 1.51
CA VAL A 107 18.61 -3.34 1.08
C VAL A 107 19.85 -2.93 1.85
N ARG A 108 19.80 -2.97 3.19
CA ARG A 108 20.95 -2.58 4.04
C ARG A 108 22.16 -3.48 3.81
N ASP A 109 21.94 -4.79 3.71
CA ASP A 109 23.00 -5.77 3.50
C ASP A 109 23.69 -5.55 2.13
N VAL A 110 22.95 -5.17 1.07
CA VAL A 110 23.50 -4.88 -0.27
C VAL A 110 24.09 -3.47 -0.36
N ALA A 111 23.53 -2.50 0.35
CA ALA A 111 24.07 -1.14 0.40
C ALA A 111 25.45 -1.09 1.09
N GLY A 112 25.73 -2.00 2.04
CA GLY A 112 27.02 -2.07 2.70
C GLY A 112 27.35 -0.76 3.42
N SER A 113 28.38 -0.05 2.96
CA SER A 113 28.79 1.26 3.49
C SER A 113 28.10 2.46 2.84
N THR A 114 27.31 2.27 1.79
CA THR A 114 26.59 3.37 1.12
C THR A 114 25.59 4.00 2.10
N ASP A 115 25.67 5.31 2.31
CA ASP A 115 24.75 6.04 3.20
C ASP A 115 23.34 6.01 2.60
N ILE A 116 22.40 5.39 3.30
CA ILE A 116 20.99 5.34 2.93
C ILE A 116 20.21 6.27 3.84
N TYR A 117 19.56 7.27 3.26
CA TYR A 117 18.72 8.20 4.00
C TYR A 117 17.38 7.55 4.40
N ALA A 118 16.73 6.89 3.43
CA ALA A 118 15.42 6.31 3.61
C ALA A 118 15.21 5.05 2.78
N VAL A 119 14.36 4.15 3.26
CA VAL A 119 13.92 2.93 2.57
C VAL A 119 12.40 2.88 2.56
N GLU A 120 11.84 2.63 1.39
CA GLU A 120 10.41 2.38 1.16
C GLU A 120 10.27 0.97 0.57
N THR A 121 9.33 0.19 1.08
CA THR A 121 8.96 -1.12 0.53
C THR A 121 7.47 -1.16 0.24
N ASN A 122 7.09 -1.85 -0.82
CA ASN A 122 5.70 -2.12 -1.18
C ASN A 122 5.56 -3.61 -1.53
N VAL A 123 4.78 -4.33 -0.74
CA VAL A 123 4.43 -5.73 -0.98
C VAL A 123 3.01 -5.78 -1.50
N CYS A 124 2.81 -6.30 -2.71
CA CYS A 124 1.50 -6.44 -3.33
C CYS A 124 1.18 -7.90 -3.63
N TYR A 125 0.08 -8.40 -3.04
CA TYR A 125 -0.46 -9.72 -3.31
C TYR A 125 -1.54 -9.61 -4.40
N LEU A 126 -1.23 -10.11 -5.60
CA LEU A 126 -2.16 -10.10 -6.74
C LEU A 126 -3.42 -10.94 -6.47
N LYS A 127 -3.27 -12.00 -5.65
CA LYS A 127 -4.39 -12.83 -5.19
C LYS A 127 -4.85 -12.46 -3.78
N GLY A 128 -4.52 -11.26 -3.30
CA GLY A 128 -5.02 -10.73 -2.04
C GLY A 128 -6.37 -10.02 -2.15
N SER A 129 -6.84 -9.75 -3.37
CA SER A 129 -8.10 -9.03 -3.64
C SER A 129 -8.93 -9.80 -4.66
N MET A 130 -10.20 -10.08 -4.33
CA MET A 130 -11.16 -10.80 -5.15
C MET A 130 -11.73 -9.91 -6.26
N PHE A 131 -12.04 -8.66 -5.94
CA PHE A 131 -12.75 -7.74 -6.83
C PHE A 131 -11.86 -6.61 -7.36
N GLY A 132 -10.61 -6.52 -6.91
CA GLY A 132 -9.63 -5.53 -7.31
C GLY A 132 -8.40 -6.10 -8.01
N GLU A 133 -7.35 -5.28 -8.07
CA GLU A 133 -6.09 -5.59 -8.75
C GLU A 133 -4.99 -6.05 -7.78
N GLY A 134 -5.25 -5.97 -6.48
CA GLY A 134 -4.33 -6.44 -5.45
C GLY A 134 -4.60 -5.82 -4.08
N ALA A 135 -4.08 -6.49 -3.06
CA ALA A 135 -3.99 -5.98 -1.70
C ALA A 135 -2.52 -5.90 -1.31
N GLY A 136 -2.14 -4.96 -0.46
CA GLY A 136 -0.74 -4.85 -0.09
C GLY A 136 -0.45 -3.96 1.09
N HIS A 137 0.85 -3.83 1.35
CA HIS A 137 1.39 -3.08 2.47
C HIS A 137 2.58 -2.25 1.98
N ILE A 138 2.54 -0.95 2.28
CA ILE A 138 3.65 -0.03 2.06
C ILE A 138 4.24 0.30 3.42
N THR A 139 5.56 0.20 3.54
CA THR A 139 6.29 0.73 4.70
C THR A 139 7.36 1.68 4.23
N SER A 140 7.50 2.80 4.93
CA SER A 140 8.53 3.80 4.65
C SER A 140 9.26 4.11 5.93
N ARG A 141 10.59 4.27 5.88
CA ARG A 141 11.42 4.56 7.06
C ARG A 141 12.57 5.48 6.69
N ILE A 142 12.76 6.53 7.47
CA ILE A 142 13.99 7.33 7.48
C ILE A 142 14.95 6.68 8.48
N GLU A 143 16.16 6.35 8.04
CA GLU A 143 17.10 5.53 8.82
C GLU A 143 17.60 6.29 10.07
N LYS A 144 17.93 7.58 9.93
CA LYS A 144 18.51 8.40 11.01
C LYS A 144 17.47 8.84 12.06
N SER A 145 16.32 9.38 11.65
CA SER A 145 15.28 9.84 12.58
C SER A 145 14.45 8.68 13.14
N GLY A 146 14.34 7.57 12.40
CA GLY A 146 13.43 6.49 12.71
C GLY A 146 11.96 6.84 12.46
N THR A 147 11.67 8.00 11.84
CA THR A 147 10.32 8.31 11.37
C THR A 147 9.91 7.25 10.34
N SER A 148 8.72 6.70 10.51
CA SER A 148 8.21 5.63 9.65
C SER A 148 6.73 5.78 9.35
N SER A 149 6.28 5.14 8.28
CA SER A 149 4.87 5.01 7.93
C SER A 149 4.55 3.54 7.64
N SER A 150 3.28 3.17 7.85
CA SER A 150 2.74 1.83 7.61
C SER A 150 1.37 1.99 6.98
N VAL A 151 1.19 1.46 5.76
CA VAL A 151 -0.03 1.66 4.97
C VAL A 151 -0.53 0.34 4.39
N LEU A 152 -1.67 -0.13 4.85
CA LEU A 152 -2.41 -1.21 4.20
C LEU A 152 -3.22 -0.62 3.03
N TYR A 153 -3.34 -1.33 1.91
CA TYR A 153 -4.18 -0.88 0.80
C TYR A 153 -4.91 -2.01 0.07
N LEU A 154 -6.04 -1.65 -0.55
CA LEU A 154 -6.71 -2.41 -1.61
C LEU A 154 -6.81 -1.53 -2.85
N ARG A 155 -6.43 -2.09 -4.00
CA ARG A 155 -6.31 -1.34 -5.26
C ARG A 155 -7.41 -1.71 -6.23
N ASN A 156 -8.07 -0.68 -6.77
CA ASN A 156 -9.03 -0.78 -7.87
C ASN A 156 -10.14 -1.83 -7.68
N VAL A 157 -10.69 -1.93 -6.46
CA VAL A 157 -11.80 -2.84 -6.11
C VAL A 157 -13.06 -2.42 -6.87
N ARG A 158 -13.57 -3.27 -7.77
CA ARG A 158 -14.72 -2.98 -8.63
C ARG A 158 -15.99 -3.52 -7.99
N ILE A 159 -16.89 -2.63 -7.58
CA ILE A 159 -18.11 -3.02 -6.85
C ILE A 159 -19.34 -2.45 -7.58
N PRO A 160 -20.28 -3.28 -8.06
CA PRO A 160 -21.54 -2.80 -8.61
C PRO A 160 -22.49 -2.30 -7.51
N CYS A 161 -22.99 -1.08 -7.64
CA CYS A 161 -24.00 -0.52 -6.73
C CYS A 161 -25.02 0.35 -7.47
N LEU A 162 -26.12 0.69 -6.79
CA LEU A 162 -27.13 1.59 -7.35
C LEU A 162 -26.75 3.04 -7.03
N ILE A 163 -26.04 3.69 -7.96
CA ILE A 163 -25.49 5.04 -7.78
C ILE A 163 -25.96 5.98 -8.90
N GLY A 164 -26.20 7.26 -8.62
CA GLY A 164 -26.55 8.25 -9.65
C GLY A 164 -27.80 9.06 -9.33
N VAL A 165 -27.86 10.27 -9.90
CA VAL A 165 -28.92 11.26 -9.67
C VAL A 165 -30.07 11.05 -10.66
N ASN A 166 -29.75 10.72 -11.91
CA ASN A 166 -30.75 10.62 -12.96
C ASN A 166 -31.55 9.32 -12.85
N SER A 167 -32.84 9.37 -13.20
CA SER A 167 -33.76 8.23 -13.07
C SER A 167 -33.32 6.98 -13.84
N ASN A 168 -32.70 7.15 -15.01
CA ASN A 168 -32.13 6.05 -15.79
C ASN A 168 -30.97 5.35 -15.06
N GLU A 169 -30.17 6.07 -14.28
CA GLU A 169 -29.10 5.50 -13.46
C GLU A 169 -29.64 4.68 -12.27
N ARG A 170 -30.94 4.84 -11.96
CA ARG A 170 -31.62 4.10 -10.89
C ARG A 170 -32.24 2.77 -11.36
N LEU A 171 -32.11 2.43 -12.64
CA LEU A 171 -32.71 1.22 -13.21
C LEU A 171 -31.82 -0.02 -13.07
N GLN A 172 -30.51 0.16 -12.91
CA GLN A 172 -29.57 -0.95 -12.79
C GLN A 172 -28.35 -0.56 -11.96
N LYS A 173 -27.71 -1.56 -11.34
CA LYS A 173 -26.41 -1.34 -10.70
C LYS A 173 -25.36 -1.02 -11.75
N GLN A 174 -24.44 -0.13 -11.39
CA GLN A 174 -23.28 0.22 -12.21
C GLN A 174 -22.00 0.09 -11.38
N PRO A 175 -20.85 -0.21 -12.02
CA PRO A 175 -19.61 -0.39 -11.30
C PRO A 175 -19.08 0.95 -10.77
N VAL A 176 -18.64 0.94 -9.52
CA VAL A 176 -17.70 1.92 -8.98
C VAL A 176 -16.34 1.26 -8.79
N VAL A 177 -15.27 2.04 -8.88
CA VAL A 177 -13.90 1.59 -8.64
C VAL A 177 -13.38 2.25 -7.37
N LEU A 178 -13.17 1.46 -6.32
CA LEU A 178 -12.70 1.90 -5.02
C LEU A 178 -11.21 1.61 -4.83
N ASN A 179 -10.49 2.59 -4.31
CA ASN A 179 -9.18 2.40 -3.70
C ASN A 179 -9.27 2.82 -2.22
N ILE A 180 -8.65 2.04 -1.35
CA ILE A 180 -8.54 2.33 0.08
C ILE A 180 -7.08 2.23 0.50
N TRP A 181 -6.66 3.18 1.32
CA TRP A 181 -5.42 3.15 2.08
C TRP A 181 -5.74 3.36 3.55
N VAL A 182 -5.09 2.58 4.41
CA VAL A 182 -5.18 2.69 5.87
C VAL A 182 -3.79 3.06 6.37
N ASP A 183 -3.58 4.35 6.59
CA ASP A 183 -2.36 4.92 7.17
C ASP A 183 -2.27 4.57 8.67
N ASN A 184 -1.04 4.46 9.17
CA ASN A 184 -0.74 4.06 10.56
C ASN A 184 -1.41 2.73 10.95
N VAL A 185 -1.53 1.80 10.01
CA VAL A 185 -2.06 0.47 10.32
C VAL A 185 -1.11 -0.25 11.27
N ASP A 186 -1.66 -0.83 12.32
CA ASP A 186 -0.91 -1.71 13.24
C ASP A 186 -0.52 -3.00 12.53
N ASP A 187 0.67 -3.55 12.82
CA ASP A 187 1.19 -4.76 12.19
C ASP A 187 0.22 -5.94 12.31
N SER A 188 -0.56 -6.03 13.40
CA SER A 188 -1.56 -7.09 13.61
C SER A 188 -2.77 -7.00 12.67
N ARG A 189 -2.97 -5.86 11.99
CA ARG A 189 -4.11 -5.58 11.13
C ARG A 189 -3.77 -5.67 9.64
N VAL A 190 -2.50 -5.81 9.27
CA VAL A 190 -2.06 -5.81 7.87
C VAL A 190 -2.69 -6.97 7.08
N GLU A 191 -2.85 -8.14 7.67
CA GLU A 191 -3.48 -9.32 7.03
C GLU A 191 -5.01 -9.30 7.03
N ASP A 192 -5.66 -8.21 7.44
CA ASP A 192 -7.13 -8.11 7.44
C ASP A 192 -7.72 -7.63 6.12
N TYR A 193 -6.90 -7.36 5.09
CA TYR A 193 -7.39 -6.91 3.79
C TYR A 193 -8.49 -7.80 3.15
N PRO A 194 -8.55 -9.15 3.30
CA PRO A 194 -9.66 -9.92 2.72
C PRO A 194 -10.99 -9.64 3.43
N ARG A 195 -10.94 -9.49 4.76
CA ARG A 195 -12.11 -9.12 5.57
C ARG A 195 -12.56 -7.70 5.25
N LEU A 196 -11.60 -6.79 5.07
CA LEU A 196 -11.88 -5.41 4.68
C LEU A 196 -12.55 -5.34 3.31
N GLU A 197 -12.04 -6.04 2.31
CA GLU A 197 -12.63 -6.08 0.96
C GLU A 197 -14.04 -6.67 0.98
N THR A 198 -14.26 -7.75 1.74
CA THR A 198 -15.58 -8.38 1.89
C THR A 198 -16.59 -7.39 2.44
N LEU A 199 -16.25 -6.70 3.53
CA LEU A 199 -17.12 -5.67 4.13
C LEU A 199 -17.38 -4.51 3.17
N LEU A 200 -16.35 -4.02 2.46
CA LEU A 200 -16.50 -2.96 1.46
C LEU A 200 -17.47 -3.36 0.35
N PHE A 201 -17.35 -4.59 -0.14
CA PHE A 201 -18.25 -5.14 -1.16
C PHE A 201 -19.69 -5.20 -0.67
N GLU A 202 -19.93 -5.76 0.52
CA GLU A 202 -21.27 -5.85 1.13
C GLU A 202 -21.90 -4.45 1.27
N LEU A 203 -21.22 -3.53 1.96
CA LEU A 203 -21.72 -2.18 2.21
C LEU A 203 -22.02 -1.41 0.92
N ILE A 204 -21.09 -1.41 -0.03
CA ILE A 204 -21.24 -0.62 -1.26
C ILE A 204 -22.30 -1.26 -2.16
N SER A 205 -22.29 -2.58 -2.32
CA SER A 205 -23.19 -3.26 -3.26
C SER A 205 -24.66 -3.17 -2.84
N GLU A 206 -24.95 -3.06 -1.55
CA GLU A 206 -26.30 -2.88 -0.99
C GLU A 206 -26.75 -1.41 -0.91
N SER A 207 -25.82 -0.48 -1.08
CA SER A 207 -26.11 0.96 -1.01
C SER A 207 -26.86 1.50 -2.23
N THR A 208 -27.55 2.63 -2.02
CA THR A 208 -28.43 3.25 -3.03
C THR A 208 -28.24 4.77 -3.16
N PHE A 209 -27.02 5.28 -2.99
CA PHE A 209 -26.74 6.73 -2.99
C PHE A 209 -26.95 7.41 -4.35
N GLN A 210 -27.16 8.72 -4.36
CA GLN A 210 -27.19 9.49 -5.61
C GLN A 210 -25.79 9.95 -6.03
N THR A 211 -24.95 10.30 -5.06
CA THR A 211 -23.62 10.87 -5.28
C THR A 211 -22.53 9.99 -4.68
N ILE A 212 -21.34 10.04 -5.26
CA ILE A 212 -20.19 9.28 -4.77
C ILE A 212 -19.59 9.90 -3.51
N GLU A 213 -19.80 11.19 -3.30
CA GLU A 213 -19.48 11.96 -2.10
C GLU A 213 -20.26 11.43 -0.88
N SER A 214 -21.58 11.29 -1.02
CA SER A 214 -22.43 10.75 0.06
C SER A 214 -22.10 9.30 0.37
N LEU A 215 -21.83 8.49 -0.66
CA LEU A 215 -21.37 7.11 -0.49
C LEU A 215 -20.06 7.06 0.30
N LEU A 216 -19.05 7.87 -0.05
CA LEU A 216 -17.77 7.89 0.64
C LEU A 216 -17.90 8.35 2.10
N ALA A 217 -18.64 9.43 2.35
CA ALA A 217 -18.84 9.95 3.70
C ALA A 217 -19.52 8.91 4.61
N TRP A 218 -20.59 8.27 4.11
CA TRP A 218 -21.26 7.18 4.82
C TRP A 218 -20.34 5.97 5.05
N LEU A 219 -19.60 5.55 4.03
CA LEU A 219 -18.72 4.39 4.10
C LEU A 219 -17.63 4.53 5.16
N VAL A 220 -17.10 5.74 5.38
CA VAL A 220 -16.16 5.99 6.49
C VAL A 220 -16.81 5.71 7.83
N GLU A 221 -18.05 6.17 8.06
CA GLU A 221 -18.74 5.91 9.32
C GLU A 221 -19.03 4.42 9.53
N GLU A 222 -19.44 3.71 8.48
CA GLU A 222 -19.63 2.26 8.54
C GLU A 222 -18.33 1.51 8.86
N LEU A 223 -17.21 1.89 8.22
CA LEU A 223 -15.90 1.29 8.50
C LEU A 223 -15.45 1.53 9.94
N ARG A 224 -15.69 2.73 10.49
CA ARG A 224 -15.43 3.02 11.91
C ARG A 224 -16.21 2.12 12.84
N GLN A 225 -17.50 1.90 12.54
CA GLN A 225 -18.39 1.13 13.40
C GLN A 225 -18.21 -0.40 13.27
N LYS A 226 -17.83 -0.88 12.09
CA LYS A 226 -17.84 -2.33 11.75
C LYS A 226 -16.45 -2.95 11.60
N PHE A 227 -15.43 -2.18 11.25
CA PHE A 227 -14.08 -2.71 10.99
C PHE A 227 -13.02 -2.17 11.95
N PHE A 228 -13.03 -0.86 12.21
CA PHE A 228 -12.03 -0.19 13.04
C PHE A 228 -12.51 -0.01 14.48
N THR A 229 -12.86 -1.12 15.12
CA THR A 229 -13.46 -1.14 16.45
C THR A 229 -12.47 -1.44 17.57
N GLN A 230 -11.21 -1.74 17.23
CA GLN A 230 -10.20 -2.17 18.21
C GLN A 230 -9.37 -0.97 18.70
N ASP A 231 -8.73 -1.11 19.87
CA ASP A 231 -7.87 -0.05 20.41
C ASP A 231 -6.63 0.22 19.57
N VAL A 232 -6.11 -0.83 18.90
CA VAL A 232 -4.99 -0.70 17.97
C VAL A 232 -5.29 0.23 16.78
N ASP A 233 -6.58 0.47 16.48
CA ASP A 233 -7.00 1.32 15.35
C ASP A 233 -6.98 2.81 15.69
N GLN A 234 -6.72 3.19 16.94
CA GLN A 234 -6.92 4.57 17.43
C GLN A 234 -6.19 5.63 16.60
N ASN A 235 -5.00 5.29 16.09
CA ASN A 235 -4.12 6.20 15.36
C ASN A 235 -4.23 6.04 13.83
N ALA A 236 -5.07 5.11 13.37
CA ALA A 236 -5.23 4.81 11.96
C ALA A 236 -6.01 5.91 11.23
N TRP A 237 -5.69 6.09 9.95
CA TRP A 237 -6.38 7.04 9.07
C TRP A 237 -6.87 6.32 7.82
N ILE A 238 -8.11 6.59 7.45
CA ILE A 238 -8.75 6.01 6.28
C ILE A 238 -8.64 7.05 5.15
N LYS A 239 -8.04 6.64 4.04
CA LYS A 239 -8.11 7.36 2.77
C LYS A 239 -8.88 6.50 1.77
N LEU A 240 -9.97 7.05 1.24
CA LEU A 240 -10.79 6.42 0.22
C LEU A 240 -10.79 7.26 -1.04
N ARG A 241 -10.64 6.61 -2.19
CA ARG A 241 -10.92 7.20 -3.50
C ARG A 241 -11.91 6.32 -4.23
N ILE A 242 -13.00 6.91 -4.73
CA ILE A 242 -13.98 6.20 -5.55
C ILE A 242 -14.10 6.88 -6.91
N SER A 243 -14.18 6.08 -7.97
CA SER A 243 -14.36 6.54 -9.34
C SER A 243 -15.60 5.90 -9.95
N LYS A 244 -16.26 6.61 -10.87
CA LYS A 244 -17.48 6.15 -11.56
C LYS A 244 -17.25 6.11 -13.07
N PRO A 245 -16.74 5.02 -13.66
CA PRO A 245 -16.18 5.02 -15.01
C PRO A 245 -17.13 5.47 -16.13
N HIS A 246 -18.42 5.17 -16.03
CA HIS A 246 -19.38 5.45 -17.10
C HIS A 246 -20.13 6.78 -16.94
N ALA A 247 -19.75 7.63 -15.98
CA ALA A 247 -20.53 8.84 -15.69
C ALA A 247 -20.28 10.00 -16.64
N VAL A 248 -19.06 10.13 -17.20
CA VAL A 248 -18.66 11.27 -18.03
C VAL A 248 -18.12 10.74 -19.37
N PRO A 249 -18.78 11.05 -20.50
CA PRO A 249 -18.25 10.70 -21.81
C PRO A 249 -16.84 11.25 -22.04
N PHE A 250 -16.00 10.47 -22.73
CA PHE A 250 -14.62 10.83 -23.08
C PHE A 250 -13.63 10.99 -21.90
N ALA A 251 -14.02 10.65 -20.68
CA ALA A 251 -13.14 10.52 -19.53
C ALA A 251 -13.14 9.07 -19.03
N ASP A 252 -12.02 8.61 -18.46
CA ASP A 252 -11.96 7.27 -17.85
C ASP A 252 -12.97 7.14 -16.69
N ALA A 253 -13.05 8.19 -15.84
CA ALA A 253 -14.03 8.32 -14.77
C ALA A 253 -13.92 9.71 -14.09
N PRO A 254 -15.03 10.35 -13.65
CA PRO A 254 -14.97 11.23 -12.49
C PRO A 254 -14.63 10.44 -11.22
N ALA A 255 -13.94 11.10 -10.28
CA ALA A 255 -13.53 10.51 -9.02
C ALA A 255 -13.54 11.52 -7.87
N VAL A 256 -13.76 11.02 -6.65
CA VAL A 256 -13.67 11.79 -5.40
C VAL A 256 -12.78 11.05 -4.42
N GLU A 257 -12.04 11.79 -3.60
CA GLU A 257 -11.16 11.28 -2.57
C GLU A 257 -11.45 11.96 -1.22
N ILE A 258 -11.49 11.18 -0.14
CA ILE A 258 -11.59 11.69 1.22
C ILE A 258 -10.54 11.01 2.12
N THR A 259 -10.05 11.77 3.10
CA THR A 259 -9.15 11.27 4.14
C THR A 259 -9.69 11.68 5.50
N ARG A 260 -9.85 10.71 6.41
CA ARG A 260 -10.42 10.93 7.75
C ARG A 260 -9.69 10.06 8.78
N PRO A 261 -9.55 10.53 10.03
CA PRO A 261 -9.05 9.68 11.10
C PRO A 261 -10.10 8.60 11.43
N VAL A 262 -9.66 7.44 11.91
CA VAL A 262 -10.57 6.39 12.41
C VAL A 262 -11.34 6.90 13.62
N ARG A 263 -10.64 7.38 14.66
CA ARG A 263 -11.30 7.99 15.82
C ARG A 263 -11.46 9.50 15.58
N LEU A 264 -12.66 10.01 15.87
CA LEU A 264 -12.88 11.44 15.96
C LEU A 264 -12.25 11.90 17.28
N ASN A 265 -11.21 12.71 17.20
CA ASN A 265 -10.67 13.42 18.36
C ASN A 265 -11.69 14.42 18.90
#